data_AF-A0A9E3DU12-F1
#
_entry.id   AF-A0A9E3DU12-F1
#
_cell.length_a   1.000
_cell.length_b   1.000
_cell.length_c   1.000
_cell.angle_alpha   90.00
_cell.angle_beta   90.00
_cell.angle_gamma   90.00
#
_symmetry.space_group_name_H-M   'P 1'
#
loop_
_entity.id
_entity.type
_entity.pdbx_description
1 polymer ?
#
loop_
_entity_poly.entity_id
_entity_poly.type
_entity_poly.pdbx_seq_one_letter_code
_entity_poly.pdbx_strand_id
1 'polypeptide(L)'
;LGAVFARHAYGMRRWVDLFASRIPALEDPYLVELVAAIVSQNARHMVLFRERAIAHQVDPDRYVCPPEGELIYERMAPLDAEHTLAYALGSLEHFGDLLAVYAEAAEVDRDAVVIAEVRADNDQAIARLREVVNHRAATAAADAHELYRLRELAEAPLYADGR
;
A
#
# COMPACT_ATOMS: atom_id res chain seq x y z
N LEU A 1 0.67 4.64 -16.91
CA LEU A 1 0.59 3.71 -15.76
C LEU A 1 1.93 3.05 -15.38
N GLY A 2 2.89 2.83 -16.30
CA GLY A 2 4.18 2.19 -15.97
C GLY A 2 4.93 2.76 -14.75
N ALA A 3 5.11 4.09 -14.67
CA ALA A 3 5.76 4.74 -13.52
C ALA A 3 4.99 4.56 -12.21
N VAL A 4 3.65 4.60 -12.27
CA VAL A 4 2.76 4.35 -11.13
C VAL A 4 2.92 2.92 -10.62
N PHE A 5 3.00 1.93 -11.51
CA PHE A 5 3.22 0.55 -11.14
C PHE A 5 4.61 0.33 -10.51
N ALA A 6 5.66 0.97 -11.05
CA ALA A 6 7.00 0.92 -10.46
C ALA A 6 7.02 1.49 -9.03
N ARG A 7 6.38 2.64 -8.83
CA ARG A 7 6.21 3.25 -7.51
C ARG A 7 5.49 2.32 -6.54
N HIS A 8 4.38 1.73 -6.95
CA HIS A 8 3.59 0.88 -6.06
C HIS A 8 4.29 -0.43 -5.76
N ALA A 9 5.04 -1.00 -6.70
CA ALA A 9 5.92 -2.13 -6.40
C ALA A 9 6.94 -1.76 -5.31
N TYR A 10 7.56 -0.58 -5.40
CA TYR A 10 8.46 -0.11 -4.34
C TYR A 10 7.74 0.07 -3.00
N GLY A 11 6.62 0.81 -2.99
CA GLY A 11 5.87 1.11 -1.78
C GLY A 11 5.35 -0.15 -1.09
N MET A 12 4.81 -1.10 -1.85
CA MET A 12 4.35 -2.39 -1.33
C MET A 12 5.49 -3.21 -0.73
N ARG A 13 6.69 -3.20 -1.32
CA ARG A 13 7.86 -3.85 -0.71
C ARG A 13 8.14 -3.26 0.67
N ARG A 14 8.21 -1.92 0.79
CA ARG A 14 8.47 -1.24 2.07
C ARG A 14 7.37 -1.51 3.10
N TRP A 15 6.12 -1.52 2.65
CA TRP A 15 4.97 -1.87 3.48
C TRP A 15 5.06 -3.32 3.98
N VAL A 16 5.35 -4.27 3.09
CA VAL A 16 5.53 -5.70 3.43
C VAL A 16 6.65 -5.88 4.44
N ASP A 17 7.83 -5.28 4.21
CA ASP A 17 8.96 -5.37 5.14
C ASP A 17 8.58 -4.86 6.53
N LEU A 18 7.90 -3.72 6.59
CA LEU A 18 7.46 -3.14 7.84
C LEU A 18 6.46 -4.03 8.56
N PHE A 19 5.38 -4.45 7.90
CA PHE A 19 4.30 -5.20 8.56
C PHE A 19 4.71 -6.64 8.88
N ALA A 20 5.53 -7.28 8.05
CA ALA A 20 6.09 -8.59 8.35
C ALA A 20 6.94 -8.56 9.63
N SER A 21 7.71 -7.48 9.85
CA SER A 21 8.52 -7.32 11.06
C SER A 21 7.70 -7.22 12.35
N ARG A 22 6.39 -6.93 12.25
CA ARG A 22 5.48 -6.79 13.40
C ARG A 22 4.82 -8.07 13.83
N ILE A 23 4.72 -9.06 12.95
CA ILE A 23 4.05 -10.34 13.22
C ILE A 23 4.56 -11.00 14.52
N PRO A 24 5.88 -11.05 14.82
CA PRO A 24 6.37 -11.69 16.05
C PRO A 24 5.90 -11.01 17.36
N ALA A 25 5.46 -9.75 17.31
CA ALA A 25 4.99 -9.01 18.46
C ALA A 25 3.48 -9.16 18.72
N LEU A 26 2.76 -9.87 17.85
CA LEU A 26 1.34 -10.15 18.00
C LEU A 26 1.14 -11.39 18.88
N GLU A 27 0.39 -11.24 19.97
CA GLU A 27 0.10 -12.35 20.89
C GLU A 27 -1.16 -13.12 20.49
N ASP A 28 -2.11 -12.47 19.81
CA ASP A 28 -3.37 -13.08 19.35
C ASP A 28 -3.14 -13.88 18.05
N PRO A 29 -3.35 -15.21 18.06
CA PRO A 29 -3.20 -16.04 16.86
C PRO A 29 -4.08 -15.61 15.68
N TYR A 30 -5.28 -15.08 15.94
CA TYR A 30 -6.16 -14.57 14.90
C TYR A 30 -5.56 -13.35 14.20
N LEU A 31 -4.98 -12.43 14.98
CA LEU A 31 -4.30 -11.25 14.43
C LEU A 31 -3.03 -11.62 13.68
N VAL A 32 -2.27 -12.62 14.16
CA VAL A 32 -1.11 -13.16 13.44
C VAL A 32 -1.52 -13.67 12.06
N GLU A 33 -2.56 -14.49 11.97
CA GLU A 33 -3.05 -15.03 10.70
C GLU A 33 -3.55 -13.94 9.76
N LEU A 34 -4.34 -12.99 10.29
CA LEU A 34 -4.86 -11.87 9.54
C LEU A 34 -3.74 -11.02 8.93
N VAL A 35 -2.77 -10.60 9.74
CA VAL A 35 -1.65 -9.75 9.27
C VAL A 35 -0.77 -10.52 8.29
N ALA A 36 -0.47 -11.80 8.56
CA ALA A 36 0.31 -12.62 7.64
C ALA A 36 -0.36 -12.76 6.26
N ALA A 37 -1.70 -12.93 6.22
CA ALA A 37 -2.45 -13.00 4.97
C ALA A 37 -2.37 -11.68 4.19
N ILE A 38 -2.53 -10.54 4.86
CA ILE A 38 -2.46 -9.21 4.22
C ILE A 38 -1.05 -8.94 3.69
N VAL A 39 -0.02 -9.27 4.47
CA VAL A 39 1.39 -9.17 4.05
C VAL A 39 1.65 -10.04 2.81
N SER A 40 1.15 -11.27 2.79
CA SER A 40 1.30 -12.17 1.64
C SER A 40 0.59 -11.64 0.39
N GLN A 41 -0.62 -11.10 0.53
CA GLN A 41 -1.37 -10.47 -0.57
C GLN A 41 -0.60 -9.27 -1.14
N ASN A 42 -0.12 -8.35 -0.28
CA ASN A 42 0.64 -7.18 -0.72
C ASN A 42 1.97 -7.57 -1.39
N ALA A 43 2.64 -8.63 -0.93
CA ALA A 43 3.84 -9.15 -1.58
C ALA A 43 3.54 -9.69 -2.98
N ARG A 44 2.37 -10.30 -3.18
CA ARG A 44 1.91 -10.74 -4.51
C ARG A 44 1.56 -9.55 -5.40
N HIS A 45 0.88 -8.54 -4.86
CA HIS A 45 0.55 -7.31 -5.60
C HIS A 45 1.80 -6.56 -6.06
N MET A 46 2.83 -6.51 -5.23
CA MET A 46 4.15 -5.97 -5.59
C MET A 46 4.69 -6.62 -6.87
N VAL A 47 4.62 -7.96 -6.97
CA VAL A 47 5.09 -8.69 -8.16
C VAL A 47 4.23 -8.35 -9.37
N LEU A 48 2.91 -8.32 -9.23
CA LEU A 48 2.00 -7.96 -10.33
C LEU A 48 2.30 -6.55 -10.87
N PHE A 49 2.45 -5.56 -10.00
CA PHE A 49 2.79 -4.20 -10.43
C PHE A 49 4.19 -4.12 -11.02
N ARG A 50 5.16 -4.86 -10.49
CA ARG A 50 6.49 -4.95 -11.10
C ARG A 50 6.41 -5.45 -12.54
N GLU A 51 5.67 -6.52 -12.79
CA GLU A 51 5.45 -7.08 -14.13
C GLU A 51 4.74 -6.07 -15.05
N ARG A 52 3.75 -5.33 -14.54
CA ARG A 52 3.08 -4.30 -15.31
C ARG A 52 4.00 -3.12 -15.64
N ALA A 53 4.85 -2.67 -14.71
CA ALA A 53 5.84 -1.63 -14.99
C ALA A 53 6.76 -2.04 -16.15
N ILE A 54 7.28 -3.27 -16.12
CA ILE A 54 8.13 -3.83 -17.19
C ILE A 54 7.37 -3.90 -18.52
N ALA A 55 6.10 -4.29 -18.51
CA ALA A 55 5.28 -4.33 -19.73
C ALA A 55 5.07 -2.93 -20.35
N HIS A 56 5.15 -1.87 -19.54
CA HIS A 56 5.16 -0.47 -19.96
C HIS A 56 6.57 0.06 -20.27
N GLN A 57 7.58 -0.81 -20.38
CA GLN A 57 8.99 -0.46 -20.63
C GLN A 57 9.61 0.44 -19.54
N VAL A 58 9.05 0.41 -18.32
CA VAL A 58 9.60 1.10 -17.16
C VAL A 58 10.38 0.08 -16.33
N ASP A 59 11.62 0.42 -15.96
CA ASP A 59 12.42 -0.39 -15.04
C ASP A 59 11.98 -0.09 -13.58
N PRO A 60 11.31 -1.03 -12.89
CA PRO A 60 10.82 -0.80 -11.54
C PRO A 60 11.95 -0.66 -10.51
N ASP A 61 13.17 -1.14 -10.78
CA ASP A 61 14.31 -1.01 -9.87
C ASP A 61 14.97 0.37 -9.93
N ARG A 62 14.63 1.17 -10.95
CA ARG A 62 15.12 2.55 -11.09
C ARG A 62 14.25 3.57 -10.37
N TYR A 63 13.10 3.16 -9.86
CA TYR A 63 12.27 4.02 -9.04
C TYR A 63 13.03 4.42 -7.76
N VAL A 64 13.13 5.73 -7.51
CA VAL A 64 13.71 6.29 -6.29
C VAL A 64 12.62 7.04 -5.56
N CYS A 65 12.27 6.55 -4.37
CA CYS A 65 11.33 7.23 -3.49
C CYS A 65 11.96 8.55 -3.00
N PRO A 66 11.24 9.69 -3.07
CA PRO A 66 11.77 10.93 -2.51
C PRO A 66 11.90 10.81 -0.98
N PRO A 67 12.82 11.56 -0.35
CA PRO A 67 13.03 11.52 1.10
C PRO A 67 11.73 11.71 1.90
N GLU A 68 10.86 12.63 1.47
CA GLU A 68 9.56 12.88 2.10
C GLU A 68 8.66 11.64 2.08
N GLY A 69 8.72 10.86 0.98
CA GLY A 69 8.02 9.59 0.82
C GLY A 69 8.66 8.43 1.59
N GLU A 70 9.94 8.50 1.95
CA GLU A 70 10.57 7.53 2.86
C GLU A 70 10.23 7.78 4.33
N LEU A 71 10.13 9.05 4.73
CA LEU A 71 9.88 9.45 6.12
C LEU A 71 8.56 8.91 6.69
N ILE A 72 7.58 8.60 5.83
CA ILE A 72 6.34 7.97 6.30
C ILE A 72 6.60 6.60 6.92
N TYR A 73 7.59 5.83 6.44
CA TYR A 73 7.90 4.51 6.96
C TYR A 73 8.67 4.56 8.27
N GLU A 74 9.51 5.58 8.46
CA GLU A 74 10.21 5.80 9.72
C GLU A 74 9.25 6.17 10.85
N ARG A 75 8.22 6.97 10.55
CA ARG A 75 7.17 7.36 11.51
C ARG A 75 6.32 6.19 12.01
N MET A 76 6.32 5.08 11.29
CA MET A 76 5.59 3.86 11.68
C MET A 76 6.39 2.93 12.58
N ALA A 77 7.71 3.10 12.68
CA ALA A 77 8.58 2.23 13.46
C ALA A 77 8.18 2.06 14.95
N PRO A 78 7.63 3.07 15.65
CA PRO A 78 7.33 2.97 17.09
C PRO A 78 5.88 2.54 17.42
N LEU A 79 5.03 2.20 16.45
CA LEU A 79 3.62 1.88 16.72
C LEU A 79 3.46 0.55 17.48
N ASP A 80 2.54 0.52 18.44
CA ASP A 80 2.06 -0.72 19.08
C ASP A 80 1.15 -1.51 18.14
N ALA A 81 0.69 -2.70 18.57
CA ALA A 81 -0.13 -3.58 17.74
C ALA A 81 -1.45 -2.94 17.29
N GLU A 82 -2.15 -2.22 18.17
CA GLU A 82 -3.43 -1.58 17.88
C GLU A 82 -3.26 -0.46 16.83
N HIS A 83 -2.27 0.41 17.03
CA HIS A 83 -1.95 1.48 16.09
C HIS A 83 -1.40 0.94 14.76
N THR A 84 -0.69 -0.19 14.79
CA THR A 84 -0.21 -0.87 13.57
C THR A 84 -1.39 -1.35 12.72
N LEU A 85 -2.39 -1.99 13.32
CA LEU A 85 -3.59 -2.46 12.59
C LEU A 85 -4.43 -1.30 12.04
N ALA A 86 -4.59 -0.23 12.83
CA ALA A 86 -5.27 0.97 12.35
C ALA A 86 -4.51 1.63 11.21
N TYR A 87 -3.18 1.69 11.30
CA TYR A 87 -2.36 2.21 10.22
C TYR A 87 -2.52 1.37 8.95
N ALA A 88 -2.48 0.03 9.08
CA ALA A 88 -2.72 -0.87 7.95
C ALA A 88 -4.05 -0.54 7.27
N LEU A 89 -5.12 -0.40 8.05
CA LEU A 89 -6.44 -0.05 7.56
C LEU A 89 -6.42 1.27 6.77
N GLY A 90 -5.92 2.35 7.36
CA GLY A 90 -5.86 3.66 6.69
C GLY A 90 -5.02 3.65 5.42
N SER A 91 -3.90 2.92 5.42
CA SER A 91 -3.04 2.78 4.23
C SER A 91 -3.72 2.04 3.09
N LEU A 92 -4.48 0.97 3.41
CA LEU A 92 -5.21 0.18 2.41
C LEU A 92 -6.45 0.93 1.90
N GLU A 93 -7.12 1.71 2.74
CA GLU A 93 -8.22 2.59 2.33
C GLU A 93 -7.72 3.63 1.32
N HIS A 94 -6.60 4.30 1.61
CA HIS A 94 -5.98 5.24 0.67
C HIS A 94 -5.56 4.54 -0.63
N PHE A 95 -4.96 3.35 -0.53
CA PHE A 95 -4.58 2.59 -1.70
C PHE A 95 -5.81 2.19 -2.55
N GLY A 96 -6.94 1.88 -1.91
CA GLY A 96 -8.22 1.65 -2.59
C GLY A 96 -8.69 2.86 -3.42
N ASP A 97 -8.53 4.07 -2.89
CA ASP A 97 -8.85 5.31 -3.61
C ASP A 97 -7.96 5.46 -4.86
N LEU A 98 -6.66 5.17 -4.74
CA LEU A 98 -5.72 5.21 -5.87
C LEU A 98 -6.04 4.16 -6.93
N LEU A 99 -6.41 2.94 -6.54
CA LEU A 99 -6.80 1.88 -7.48
C LEU A 99 -8.02 2.28 -8.31
N ALA A 100 -8.97 3.02 -7.72
CA ALA A 100 -10.12 3.54 -8.47
C ALA A 100 -9.69 4.52 -9.57
N VAL A 101 -8.78 5.45 -9.25
CA VAL A 101 -8.21 6.39 -10.23
C VAL A 101 -7.46 5.66 -11.34
N TYR A 102 -6.68 4.62 -11.00
CA TYR A 102 -5.93 3.87 -12.00
C TYR A 102 -6.82 3.02 -12.91
N ALA A 103 -7.93 2.51 -12.39
CA ALA A 103 -8.91 1.79 -13.20
C ALA A 103 -9.50 2.70 -14.28
N GLU A 104 -9.76 3.97 -13.97
CA GLU A 104 -10.23 4.96 -14.96
C GLU A 104 -9.15 5.31 -16.00
N ALA A 105 -7.88 5.32 -15.59
CA ALA A 105 -6.74 5.63 -16.45
C ALA A 105 -6.19 4.41 -17.23
N ALA A 106 -6.75 3.20 -17.05
CA ALA A 106 -6.26 1.99 -17.67
C ALA A 106 -6.72 1.89 -19.13
N GLU A 107 -5.81 2.16 -20.06
CA GLU A 107 -6.05 2.04 -21.50
C GLU A 107 -5.82 0.61 -22.04
N VAL A 108 -5.08 -0.21 -21.29
CA VAL A 108 -4.74 -1.59 -21.67
C VAL A 108 -5.55 -2.58 -20.84
N ASP A 109 -6.27 -3.49 -21.49
CA ASP A 109 -7.13 -4.50 -20.83
C ASP A 109 -6.40 -5.25 -19.70
N ARG A 110 -5.12 -5.60 -19.92
CA ARG A 110 -4.34 -6.32 -18.91
C ARG A 110 -4.06 -5.48 -17.66
N ASP A 111 -3.92 -4.16 -17.78
CA ASP A 111 -3.78 -3.27 -16.61
C ASP A 111 -5.07 -3.25 -15.80
N ALA A 112 -6.22 -3.10 -16.48
CA ALA A 112 -7.52 -3.09 -15.83
C ALA A 112 -7.80 -4.38 -15.06
N VAL A 113 -7.44 -5.54 -15.64
CA VAL A 113 -7.57 -6.85 -14.98
C VAL A 113 -6.72 -6.92 -13.70
N VAL A 114 -5.46 -6.51 -13.78
CA VAL A 114 -4.56 -6.53 -12.61
C VAL A 114 -5.03 -5.57 -11.53
N ILE A 115 -5.45 -4.36 -11.90
CA ILE A 115 -5.98 -3.36 -10.96
C ILE A 115 -7.24 -3.89 -10.26
N ALA A 116 -8.14 -4.52 -11.00
CA ALA A 116 -9.36 -5.11 -10.45
C ALA A 116 -9.06 -6.27 -9.48
N GLU A 117 -8.10 -7.13 -9.81
CA GLU A 117 -7.65 -8.22 -8.95
C GLU A 117 -7.07 -7.69 -7.63
N VAL A 118 -6.13 -6.75 -7.72
CA VAL A 118 -5.51 -6.10 -6.55
C VAL A 118 -6.55 -5.40 -5.69
N ARG A 119 -7.53 -4.73 -6.31
CA ARG A 119 -8.63 -4.05 -5.60
C ARG A 119 -9.51 -5.03 -4.84
N ALA A 120 -9.85 -6.17 -5.43
CA ALA A 120 -10.67 -7.18 -4.77
C ALA A 120 -10.00 -7.71 -3.49
N ASP A 121 -8.70 -7.99 -3.55
CA ASP A 121 -7.94 -8.41 -2.36
C ASP A 121 -7.85 -7.28 -1.31
N ASN A 122 -7.62 -6.05 -1.76
CA ASN A 122 -7.52 -4.88 -0.88
C ASN A 122 -8.84 -4.63 -0.13
N ASP A 123 -9.97 -4.70 -0.84
CA ASP A 123 -11.31 -4.53 -0.24
C ASP A 123 -11.60 -5.64 0.79
N GLN A 124 -11.18 -6.88 0.52
CA GLN A 124 -11.30 -7.97 1.47
C GLN A 124 -10.43 -7.74 2.72
N ALA A 125 -9.19 -7.26 2.55
CA ALA A 125 -8.30 -6.93 3.66
C ALA A 125 -8.87 -5.80 4.53
N ILE A 126 -9.38 -4.73 3.91
CA ILE A 126 -10.06 -3.61 4.60
C ILE A 126 -11.24 -4.14 5.42
N ALA A 127 -12.10 -4.98 4.84
CA ALA A 127 -13.26 -5.52 5.53
C ALA A 127 -12.85 -6.27 6.81
N ARG A 128 -11.84 -7.13 6.73
CA ARG A 128 -11.34 -7.89 7.89
C ARG A 128 -10.65 -7.00 8.92
N LEU A 129 -9.91 -5.99 8.50
CA LEU A 129 -9.30 -5.04 9.43
C LEU A 129 -10.34 -4.21 10.17
N ARG A 130 -11.43 -3.80 9.52
CA ARG A 130 -12.53 -3.06 10.17
C ARG A 130 -13.24 -3.86 11.28
N GLU A 131 -13.20 -5.19 11.22
CA GLU A 131 -13.77 -6.04 12.28
C GLU A 131 -12.93 -6.00 13.57
N VAL A 132 -11.62 -5.72 13.46
CA VAL A 132 -10.68 -5.76 14.59
C VAL A 132 -10.22 -4.38 15.06
N VAL A 133 -10.19 -3.39 14.17
CA VAL A 133 -9.82 -2.01 14.51
C VAL A 133 -11.00 -1.35 15.24
N ASN A 134 -10.82 -1.08 16.52
CA ASN A 134 -11.85 -0.45 17.35
C ASN A 134 -11.96 1.06 17.09
N HIS A 135 -13.01 1.70 17.64
CA HIS A 135 -13.22 3.15 17.50
C HIS A 135 -12.12 4.04 18.10
N ARG A 136 -11.32 3.56 19.07
CA ARG A 136 -10.21 4.33 19.66
C ARG A 136 -9.04 4.45 18.68
N ALA A 137 -8.83 3.42 17.87
CA ALA A 137 -7.79 3.37 16.86
C ALA A 137 -8.23 3.99 15.51
N ALA A 138 -9.51 4.33 15.33
CA ALA A 138 -10.04 4.97 14.12
C ALA A 138 -9.33 6.29 13.78
N THR A 139 -8.91 7.07 14.78
CA THR A 139 -8.11 8.28 14.56
C THR A 139 -6.75 7.96 13.94
N ALA A 140 -6.09 6.89 14.39
CA ALA A 140 -4.80 6.48 13.84
C ALA A 140 -4.92 5.97 12.39
N ALA A 141 -6.06 5.36 12.02
CA ALA A 141 -6.34 5.00 10.63
C ALA A 141 -6.52 6.25 9.74
N ALA A 142 -7.27 7.24 10.21
CA ALA A 142 -7.44 8.51 9.51
C ALA A 142 -6.10 9.26 9.33
N ASP A 143 -5.27 9.28 10.38
CA ASP A 143 -3.93 9.88 10.31
C ASP A 143 -3.03 9.14 9.31
N ALA A 144 -3.11 7.81 9.25
CA ALA A 144 -2.37 7.01 8.28
C ALA A 144 -2.81 7.30 6.83
N HIS A 145 -4.12 7.38 6.58
CA HIS A 145 -4.66 7.76 5.27
C HIS A 145 -4.14 9.12 4.83
N GLU A 146 -4.18 10.12 5.73
CA GLU A 146 -3.69 11.46 5.45
C GLU A 146 -2.17 11.51 5.17
N LEU A 147 -1.37 10.73 5.91
CA LEU A 147 0.07 10.62 5.65
C LEU A 147 0.37 10.10 4.23
N TYR A 148 -0.37 9.10 3.75
CA TYR A 148 -0.22 8.62 2.38
C TYR A 148 -0.73 9.63 1.35
N ARG A 149 -1.82 10.35 1.63
CA ARG A 149 -2.29 11.45 0.79
C ARG A 149 -1.23 12.56 0.65
N LEU A 150 -0.56 12.92 1.74
CA LEU A 150 0.53 13.90 1.72
C LEU A 150 1.74 13.40 0.93
N ARG A 151 2.07 12.11 1.03
CA ARG A 151 3.10 11.49 0.18
C ARG A 151 2.76 11.61 -1.30
N GLU A 152 1.52 11.28 -1.69
CA GLU A 152 1.07 11.43 -3.07
C GLU A 152 1.21 12.87 -3.58
N LEU A 153 0.89 13.87 -2.75
CA LEU A 153 1.08 15.28 -3.09
C LEU A 153 2.54 15.71 -3.23
N ALA A 154 3.45 15.17 -2.41
CA ALA A 154 4.88 15.46 -2.50
C ALA A 154 5.49 14.82 -3.76
N GLU A 155 4.97 13.66 -4.15
CA GLU A 155 5.45 12.89 -5.30
C GLU A 155 4.87 13.40 -6.64
N ALA A 156 3.63 13.87 -6.69
CA ALA A 156 2.96 14.29 -7.92
C ALA A 156 3.74 15.31 -8.79
N PRO A 157 4.39 16.36 -8.23
CA PRO A 157 5.18 17.31 -9.02
C PRO A 157 6.39 16.68 -9.72
N LEU A 158 6.97 15.61 -9.16
CA LEU A 158 8.13 14.93 -9.74
C LEU A 158 7.78 14.16 -11.04
N TYR A 159 6.49 13.87 -11.25
CA TYR A 159 6.01 13.11 -12.40
C TYR A 159 5.22 13.97 -13.40
N ALA A 160 4.87 15.21 -13.06
CA ALA A 160 4.28 16.18 -13.99
C ALA A 160 5.29 16.61 -15.07
N ASP A 161 6.58 16.66 -14.70
CA ASP A 161 7.69 16.93 -15.61
C ASP A 161 8.38 15.61 -16.00
N GLY A 162 7.72 14.78 -16.83
CA GLY A 162 8.16 13.42 -17.17
C GLY A 162 9.66 13.26 -17.51
N ARG A 163 10.48 12.99 -16.49
CA ARG A 163 11.90 12.66 -16.56
C ARG A 163 12.19 11.36 -15.85
#